data_AF-A0AAV4BB50-F1
#
_entry.id   AF-A0AAV4BB50-F1
#
_cell.length_a   1.000
_cell.length_b   1.000
_cell.length_c   1.000
_cell.angle_alpha   90.00
_cell.angle_beta   90.00
_cell.angle_gamma   90.00
#
_symmetry.space_group_name_H-M   'P 1'
#
loop_
_entity.id
_entity.type
_entity.pdbx_description
1 polymer ?
#
loop_
_entity_poly.entity_id
_entity_poly.type
_entity_poly.pdbx_seq_one_letter_code
_entity_poly.pdbx_strand_id
1 'polypeptide(L)'
;MNTNNTSTSRIETEYDRANEAKKQFTKPYRVHGYLPGDVVSLFSDNESPDELEEELDEAAKNELCSFIFRNIVGYDFVFRGPFGRNVVTYLDYIASGRPLKCIETYVRANVLPTYANTHTEVNYFAQQTTIMREEARSIIRRSVNAGDDDAVIFCGSGATAAVHKLIHAMNIERATVLVGPYEHHSNILPWKELNAKVVRIRQNRQGLIDMDHLNAELKKCDKRLFGIGETTVIGSFSAASNVTGILTDTNAVSAAIHRHNGFVFFDYACAGPYVNIDMNPAGKT
;
A
#
# COMPACT_ATOMS: atom_id res chain seq x y z
N MET A 1 65.62 -12.41 -16.12
CA MET A 1 64.83 -11.91 -14.99
C MET A 1 63.42 -11.68 -15.48
N ASN A 2 62.51 -12.63 -15.23
CA ASN A 2 61.12 -12.57 -15.69
C ASN A 2 60.24 -12.76 -14.45
N THR A 3 59.95 -11.67 -13.75
CA THR A 3 59.16 -11.66 -12.50
C THR A 3 58.13 -10.57 -12.61
N ASN A 4 57.05 -10.79 -13.37
CA ASN A 4 55.87 -9.92 -13.34
C ASN A 4 54.55 -10.60 -13.78
N ASN A 5 54.52 -11.92 -13.98
CA ASN A 5 53.29 -12.62 -14.46
C ASN A 5 52.50 -13.38 -13.37
N THR A 6 52.95 -13.38 -12.12
CA THR A 6 52.32 -14.16 -11.03
C THR A 6 51.35 -13.36 -10.17
N SER A 7 51.39 -12.03 -10.20
CA SER A 7 50.53 -11.17 -9.38
C SER A 7 49.19 -10.87 -10.05
N THR A 8 49.20 -10.65 -11.36
CA THR A 8 48.00 -10.31 -12.16
C THR A 8 47.04 -11.49 -12.26
N SER A 9 47.56 -12.71 -12.44
CA SER A 9 46.73 -13.93 -12.50
C SER A 9 46.06 -14.26 -11.17
N ARG A 10 46.69 -13.93 -10.03
CA ARG A 10 46.11 -14.13 -8.70
C ARG A 10 44.93 -13.18 -8.43
N ILE A 11 45.03 -11.93 -8.89
CA ILE A 11 43.96 -10.92 -8.74
C ILE A 11 42.76 -11.24 -9.63
N GLU A 12 42.99 -11.66 -10.88
CA GLU A 12 41.91 -12.13 -11.78
C GLU A 12 41.20 -13.37 -11.21
N THR A 13 41.95 -14.32 -10.64
CA THR A 13 41.37 -15.53 -10.03
C THR A 13 40.55 -15.23 -8.76
N GLU A 14 40.94 -14.23 -7.95
CA GLU A 14 40.14 -13.79 -6.80
C GLU A 14 38.91 -12.98 -7.19
N TYR A 15 39.00 -12.16 -8.25
CA TYR A 15 37.87 -11.41 -8.80
C TYR A 15 36.80 -12.34 -9.39
N ASP A 16 37.23 -13.38 -10.13
CA ASP A 16 36.32 -14.38 -10.68
C ASP A 16 35.68 -15.24 -9.58
N ARG A 17 36.45 -15.65 -8.56
CA ARG A 17 35.89 -16.32 -7.37
C ARG A 17 34.91 -15.44 -6.59
N ALA A 18 35.16 -14.14 -6.48
CA ALA A 18 34.24 -13.20 -5.84
C ALA A 18 32.94 -13.02 -6.67
N ASN A 19 33.04 -13.02 -7.99
CA ASN A 19 31.87 -12.97 -8.88
C ASN A 19 31.08 -14.28 -8.92
N GLU A 20 31.76 -15.42 -8.82
CA GLU A 20 31.13 -16.74 -8.72
C GLU A 20 30.46 -16.93 -7.35
N ALA A 21 31.08 -16.43 -6.26
CA ALA A 21 30.46 -16.35 -4.95
C ALA A 21 29.23 -15.42 -4.96
N LYS A 22 29.31 -14.24 -5.61
CA LYS A 22 28.14 -13.36 -5.82
C LYS A 22 26.97 -14.09 -6.49
N LYS A 23 27.23 -14.99 -7.46
CA LYS A 23 26.18 -15.83 -8.10
C LYS A 23 25.63 -16.94 -7.20
N GLN A 24 26.33 -17.32 -6.13
CA GLN A 24 25.78 -18.20 -5.07
C GLN A 24 24.94 -17.42 -4.05
N PHE A 25 25.25 -16.14 -3.81
CA PHE A 25 24.52 -15.24 -2.90
C PHE A 25 23.25 -14.62 -3.51
N THR A 26 22.97 -14.83 -4.79
CA THR A 26 21.73 -14.39 -5.47
C THR A 26 20.53 -15.32 -5.23
N LYS A 27 20.71 -16.45 -4.51
CA LYS A 27 19.55 -17.23 -4.05
C LYS A 27 18.94 -16.54 -2.83
N PRO A 28 17.68 -16.08 -2.88
CA PRO A 28 17.03 -15.44 -1.75
C PRO A 28 17.02 -16.42 -0.57
N TYR A 29 17.49 -15.97 0.59
CA TYR A 29 17.31 -16.72 1.83
C TYR A 29 15.85 -16.55 2.25
N ARG A 30 14.97 -17.44 1.76
CA ARG A 30 13.56 -17.46 2.14
C ARG A 30 13.44 -17.90 3.60
N VAL A 31 13.03 -16.97 4.45
CA VAL A 31 12.70 -17.28 5.84
C VAL A 31 11.26 -17.77 5.87
N HIS A 32 11.05 -19.05 6.17
CA HIS A 32 9.72 -19.56 6.51
C HIS A 32 9.25 -18.88 7.80
N GLY A 33 8.14 -18.14 7.72
CA GLY A 33 7.56 -17.45 8.87
C GLY A 33 7.11 -18.43 9.96
N TYR A 34 7.28 -18.04 11.23
CA TYR A 34 6.67 -18.71 12.38
C TYR A 34 5.17 -18.39 12.42
N LEU A 35 4.40 -19.04 11.55
CA LEU A 35 2.95 -19.15 11.68
C LEU A 35 2.65 -20.58 12.17
N PRO A 36 1.56 -20.80 12.94
CA PRO A 36 1.08 -22.17 13.21
C PRO A 36 0.96 -22.95 11.90
N GLY A 37 1.20 -24.27 11.92
CA GLY A 37 1.30 -25.08 10.69
C GLY A 37 0.14 -24.90 9.71
N ASP A 38 -1.07 -24.68 10.22
CA ASP A 38 -2.30 -24.49 9.43
C ASP A 38 -2.46 -23.05 8.88
N VAL A 39 -1.64 -22.11 9.35
CA VAL A 39 -1.61 -20.71 8.89
C VAL A 39 -0.43 -20.47 7.94
N VAL A 40 0.60 -21.34 7.94
CA VAL A 40 1.71 -21.29 6.96
C VAL A 40 1.23 -21.61 5.55
N SER A 41 0.27 -22.54 5.41
CA SER A 41 -0.35 -22.88 4.12
C SER A 41 -1.06 -21.69 3.47
N LEU A 42 -1.64 -20.78 4.27
CA LEU A 42 -2.30 -19.55 3.80
C LEU A 42 -1.35 -18.55 3.11
N PHE A 43 -0.03 -18.69 3.29
CA PHE A 43 0.98 -17.79 2.73
C PHE A 43 2.06 -18.53 1.94
N SER A 44 1.86 -19.81 1.61
CA SER A 44 2.82 -20.58 0.82
C SER A 44 2.72 -20.25 -0.67
N ASP A 45 3.84 -19.88 -1.29
CA ASP A 45 3.99 -19.32 -2.65
C ASP A 45 3.70 -20.30 -3.82
N ASN A 46 2.84 -21.31 -3.69
CA ASN A 46 2.70 -22.35 -4.73
C ASN A 46 1.34 -22.48 -5.42
N GLU A 47 0.36 -21.64 -5.11
CA GLU A 47 -0.93 -21.68 -5.79
C GLU A 47 -1.29 -20.31 -6.36
N SER A 48 -1.92 -20.34 -7.54
CA SER A 48 -2.40 -19.14 -8.20
C SER A 48 -3.41 -18.43 -7.29
N PRO A 49 -3.51 -17.09 -7.30
CA PRO A 49 -4.46 -16.36 -6.43
C PRO A 49 -5.92 -16.83 -6.58
N ASP A 50 -6.26 -17.46 -7.71
CA ASP A 50 -7.57 -17.99 -8.03
C ASP A 50 -7.91 -19.31 -7.30
N GLU A 51 -6.96 -19.97 -6.63
CA GLU A 51 -7.15 -21.28 -5.97
C GLU A 51 -7.28 -21.22 -4.42
N LEU A 52 -7.08 -20.06 -3.80
CA LEU A 52 -7.06 -19.88 -2.33
C LEU A 52 -8.38 -19.32 -1.72
N GLU A 53 -9.50 -19.39 -2.43
CA GLU A 53 -10.83 -19.03 -1.89
C GLU A 53 -11.59 -20.25 -1.35
N GLU A 54 -10.93 -21.14 -0.58
CA GLU A 54 -11.71 -21.92 0.40
C GLU A 54 -12.06 -20.97 1.55
N GLU A 55 -13.34 -20.56 1.59
CA GLU A 55 -13.90 -19.80 2.71
C GLU A 55 -13.51 -20.51 4.01
N LEU A 56 -12.65 -19.87 4.82
CA LEU A 56 -12.23 -20.42 6.10
C LEU A 56 -13.47 -20.85 6.89
N ASP A 57 -13.46 -22.07 7.42
CA ASP A 57 -14.54 -22.49 8.30
C ASP A 57 -14.58 -21.62 9.57
N GLU A 58 -15.72 -21.63 10.26
CA GLU A 58 -15.89 -20.81 11.46
C GLU A 58 -14.91 -21.18 12.58
N ALA A 59 -14.42 -22.41 12.65
CA ALA A 59 -13.44 -22.81 13.65
C ALA A 59 -12.07 -22.16 13.36
N ALA A 60 -11.62 -22.21 12.11
CA ALA A 60 -10.38 -21.60 11.64
C ALA A 60 -10.41 -20.07 11.79
N LYS A 61 -11.54 -19.41 11.47
CA LYS A 61 -11.72 -17.97 11.73
C LYS A 61 -11.57 -17.64 13.22
N ASN A 62 -12.23 -18.40 14.09
CA ASN A 62 -12.14 -18.19 15.54
C ASN A 62 -10.72 -18.41 16.08
N GLU A 63 -10.01 -19.40 15.56
CA GLU A 63 -8.62 -19.64 15.91
C GLU A 63 -7.71 -18.48 15.45
N LEU A 64 -7.87 -18.02 14.21
CA LEU A 64 -7.14 -16.89 13.66
C LEU A 64 -7.39 -15.61 14.49
N CYS A 65 -8.64 -15.30 14.79
CA CYS A 65 -8.99 -14.16 15.64
C CYS A 65 -8.34 -14.29 17.03
N SER A 66 -8.38 -15.48 17.64
CA SER A 66 -7.75 -15.76 18.94
C SER A 66 -6.23 -15.65 18.88
N PHE A 67 -5.61 -16.03 17.77
CA PHE A 67 -4.17 -15.86 17.53
C PHE A 67 -3.81 -14.37 17.41
N ILE A 68 -4.52 -13.61 16.58
CA ILE A 68 -4.29 -12.16 16.40
C ILE A 68 -4.45 -11.44 17.73
N PHE A 69 -5.54 -11.72 18.46
CA PHE A 69 -5.82 -11.09 19.75
C PHE A 69 -4.67 -11.29 20.76
N ARG A 70 -4.18 -12.53 20.90
CA ARG A 70 -3.05 -12.86 21.79
C ARG A 70 -1.71 -12.31 21.31
N ASN A 71 -1.59 -11.98 20.02
CA ASN A 71 -0.39 -11.38 19.47
C ASN A 71 -0.36 -9.85 19.64
N ILE A 72 -1.46 -9.18 19.97
CA ILE A 72 -1.42 -7.74 20.23
C ILE A 72 -0.45 -7.46 21.39
N VAL A 73 0.56 -6.62 21.15
CA VAL A 73 1.54 -6.28 22.18
C VAL A 73 0.83 -5.50 23.30
N GLY A 74 0.84 -6.07 24.50
CA GLY A 74 0.14 -5.53 25.66
C GLY A 74 -1.39 -5.67 25.57
N TYR A 75 -1.91 -6.76 25.00
CA TYR A 75 -3.35 -7.04 24.98
C TYR A 75 -3.96 -7.17 26.39
N ASP A 76 -3.17 -7.60 27.37
CA ASP A 76 -3.50 -7.78 28.77
C ASP A 76 -2.99 -6.63 29.66
N PHE A 77 -2.54 -5.53 29.05
CA PHE A 77 -1.99 -4.40 29.79
C PHE A 77 -3.05 -3.78 30.73
N VAL A 78 -2.67 -3.59 31.99
CA VAL A 78 -3.52 -2.99 33.02
C VAL A 78 -3.04 -1.59 33.33
N PHE A 79 -3.94 -0.62 33.23
CA PHE A 79 -3.67 0.78 33.58
C PHE A 79 -4.59 1.26 34.70
N ARG A 80 -4.17 2.31 35.41
CA ARG A 80 -4.98 2.93 36.47
C ARG A 80 -5.71 4.15 35.92
N GLY A 81 -7.02 4.03 35.81
CA GLY A 81 -7.91 5.14 35.46
C GLY A 81 -8.54 5.79 36.69
N PRO A 82 -9.39 6.82 36.49
CA PRO A 82 -10.08 7.54 37.57
C PRO A 82 -10.91 6.63 38.49
N PHE A 83 -11.42 5.51 37.95
CA PHE A 83 -12.28 4.57 38.67
C PHE A 83 -11.57 3.28 39.11
N GLY A 84 -10.22 3.25 39.06
CA GLY A 84 -9.43 2.10 39.49
C GLY A 84 -8.64 1.44 38.35
N ARG A 85 -8.33 0.15 38.51
CA ARG A 85 -7.55 -0.62 37.52
C ARG A 85 -8.46 -1.09 36.41
N ASN A 86 -8.04 -0.91 35.16
CA ASN A 86 -8.75 -1.36 33.98
C ASN A 86 -7.78 -2.17 33.10
N VAL A 87 -8.28 -3.28 32.56
CA VAL A 87 -7.61 -4.00 31.47
C VAL A 87 -7.85 -3.20 30.19
N VAL A 88 -6.85 -3.09 29.33
CA VAL A 88 -6.98 -2.38 28.06
C VAL A 88 -8.06 -3.02 27.18
N THR A 89 -9.03 -2.21 26.74
CA THR A 89 -9.97 -2.56 25.67
C THR A 89 -9.84 -1.46 24.63
N TYR A 90 -9.08 -1.73 23.56
CA TYR A 90 -8.81 -0.75 22.51
C TYR A 90 -9.86 -0.88 21.42
N LEU A 91 -10.58 0.21 21.13
CA LEU A 91 -11.67 0.24 20.14
C LEU A 91 -11.45 1.33 19.08
N ASP A 92 -10.22 1.86 18.98
CA ASP A 92 -9.86 2.98 18.10
C ASP A 92 -8.96 2.52 16.94
N TYR A 93 -9.19 1.30 16.45
CA TYR A 93 -8.39 0.67 15.38
C TYR A 93 -8.45 1.42 14.04
N ILE A 94 -9.50 2.22 13.81
CA ILE A 94 -9.61 3.08 12.64
C ILE A 94 -8.59 4.23 12.70
N ALA A 95 -8.25 4.73 13.89
CA ALA A 95 -7.22 5.75 14.04
C ALA A 95 -5.80 5.16 13.90
N SER A 96 -5.56 3.99 14.52
CA SER A 96 -4.29 3.29 14.38
C SER A 96 -4.38 1.82 14.76
N GLY A 97 -3.71 0.97 13.98
CA GLY A 97 -3.50 -0.44 14.34
C GLY A 97 -2.58 -0.58 15.57
N ARG A 98 -2.75 -1.66 16.32
CA ARG A 98 -1.82 -2.03 17.40
C ARG A 98 -0.71 -2.95 16.88
N PRO A 99 0.53 -2.84 17.38
CA PRO A 99 1.62 -3.73 16.97
C PRO A 99 1.32 -5.18 17.37
N LEU A 100 1.70 -6.11 16.50
CA LEU A 100 1.58 -7.55 16.71
C LEU A 100 2.94 -8.15 17.02
N LYS A 101 3.02 -8.91 18.11
CA LYS A 101 4.22 -9.57 18.62
C LYS A 101 4.89 -10.45 17.55
N CYS A 102 4.12 -11.15 16.72
CA CYS A 102 4.66 -11.95 15.63
C CYS A 102 5.44 -11.09 14.62
N ILE A 103 4.90 -9.93 14.21
CA ILE A 103 5.54 -8.98 13.29
C ILE A 103 6.79 -8.40 13.95
N GLU A 104 6.69 -7.90 15.18
CA GLU A 104 7.82 -7.31 15.91
C GLU A 104 8.96 -8.32 16.11
N THR A 105 8.60 -9.57 16.41
CA THR A 105 9.57 -10.66 16.56
C THR A 105 10.24 -10.97 15.23
N TYR A 106 9.49 -11.01 14.12
CA TYR A 106 10.05 -11.24 12.80
C TYR A 106 11.00 -10.12 12.38
N VAL A 107 10.60 -8.85 12.53
CA VAL A 107 11.46 -7.70 12.22
C VAL A 107 12.76 -7.78 13.03
N ARG A 108 12.65 -8.00 14.34
CA ARG A 108 13.83 -8.09 15.22
C ARG A 108 14.75 -9.26 14.86
N ALA A 109 14.20 -10.43 14.57
CA ALA A 109 14.98 -11.65 14.39
C ALA A 109 15.51 -11.82 12.96
N ASN A 110 14.81 -11.31 11.94
CA ASN A 110 15.09 -11.61 10.54
C ASN A 110 15.43 -10.38 9.69
N VAL A 111 14.93 -9.19 10.03
CA VAL A 111 15.19 -7.97 9.23
C VAL A 111 16.36 -7.18 9.80
N LEU A 112 16.32 -6.87 11.10
CA LEU A 112 17.32 -6.02 11.74
C LEU A 112 18.76 -6.57 11.70
N PRO A 113 19.03 -7.89 11.82
CA PRO A 113 20.41 -8.39 11.82
C PRO A 113 21.16 -8.16 10.50
N THR A 114 20.44 -8.07 9.37
CA THR A 114 21.02 -7.86 8.03
C THR A 114 20.67 -6.49 7.46
N TYR A 115 20.09 -5.59 8.25
CA TYR A 115 19.70 -4.27 7.78
C TYR A 115 20.94 -3.46 7.39
N ALA A 116 20.93 -2.98 6.15
CA ALA A 116 21.91 -2.02 5.65
C ALA A 116 21.27 -1.09 4.62
N ASN A 117 21.94 0.02 4.35
CA ASN A 117 21.48 0.97 3.35
C ASN A 117 21.44 0.33 1.95
N THR A 118 20.29 0.43 1.28
CA THR A 118 20.06 -0.14 -0.06
C THR A 118 20.79 0.62 -1.18
N HIS A 119 21.40 1.78 -0.89
CA HIS A 119 22.15 2.57 -1.88
C HIS A 119 23.52 2.00 -2.28
N THR A 120 23.99 0.94 -1.63
CA THR A 120 25.30 0.34 -1.91
C THR A 120 25.18 -1.16 -2.15
N GLU A 121 25.18 -1.63 -3.40
CA GLU A 121 25.08 -3.07 -3.72
C GLU A 121 26.36 -3.89 -3.46
N VAL A 122 27.36 -3.27 -2.84
CA VAL A 122 28.71 -3.82 -2.67
C VAL A 122 28.83 -4.87 -1.57
N ASN A 123 27.89 -4.96 -0.62
CA ASN A 123 27.94 -5.92 0.47
C ASN A 123 26.66 -6.76 0.60
N TYR A 124 26.81 -7.90 1.25
CA TYR A 124 25.75 -8.88 1.46
C TYR A 124 24.51 -8.28 2.14
N PHE A 125 24.69 -7.50 3.22
CA PHE A 125 23.56 -6.93 3.98
C PHE A 125 22.74 -5.92 3.17
N ALA A 126 23.39 -5.10 2.36
CA ALA A 126 22.71 -4.16 1.50
C ALA A 126 21.91 -4.88 0.40
N GLN A 127 22.46 -5.95 -0.19
CA GLN A 127 21.72 -6.79 -1.13
C GLN A 127 20.53 -7.47 -0.45
N GLN A 128 20.70 -8.03 0.75
CA GLN A 128 19.60 -8.65 1.50
C GLN A 128 18.47 -7.64 1.79
N THR A 129 18.81 -6.42 2.21
CA THR A 129 17.81 -5.37 2.48
C THR A 129 17.06 -4.98 1.19
N THR A 130 17.75 -4.89 0.06
CA THR A 130 17.12 -4.63 -1.25
C THR A 130 16.16 -5.76 -1.65
N ILE A 131 16.56 -7.02 -1.47
CA ILE A 131 15.70 -8.19 -1.74
C ILE A 131 14.44 -8.13 -0.89
N MET A 132 14.57 -7.97 0.44
CA MET A 132 13.41 -7.88 1.35
C MET A 132 12.45 -6.75 0.95
N ARG A 133 12.99 -5.61 0.50
CA ARG A 133 12.21 -4.47 0.06
C ARG A 133 11.42 -4.77 -1.23
N GLU A 134 12.02 -5.48 -2.18
CA GLU A 134 11.35 -5.86 -3.43
C GLU A 134 10.39 -7.04 -3.23
N GLU A 135 10.67 -7.96 -2.30
CA GLU A 135 9.70 -8.97 -1.85
C GLU A 135 8.47 -8.31 -1.21
N ALA A 136 8.66 -7.34 -0.32
CA ALA A 136 7.55 -6.57 0.26
C ALA A 136 6.75 -5.84 -0.82
N ARG A 137 7.42 -5.30 -1.86
CA ARG A 137 6.75 -4.68 -3.01
C ARG A 137 5.91 -5.70 -3.78
N SER A 138 6.45 -6.89 -4.04
CA SER A 138 5.76 -7.97 -4.74
C SER A 138 4.53 -8.45 -3.97
N ILE A 139 4.64 -8.61 -2.65
CA ILE A 139 3.51 -8.97 -1.78
C ILE A 139 2.39 -7.93 -1.91
N ILE A 140 2.70 -6.64 -1.73
CA ILE A 140 1.69 -5.57 -1.87
C ILE A 140 1.07 -5.59 -3.25
N ARG A 141 1.88 -5.75 -4.31
CA ARG A 141 1.40 -5.80 -5.69
C ARG A 141 0.38 -6.93 -5.89
N ARG A 142 0.67 -8.14 -5.39
CA ARG A 142 -0.25 -9.28 -5.45
C ARG A 142 -1.52 -9.03 -4.63
N SER A 143 -1.39 -8.49 -3.42
CA SER A 143 -2.51 -8.22 -2.52
C SER A 143 -3.54 -7.24 -3.05
N VAL A 144 -3.19 -6.44 -4.08
CA VAL A 144 -4.10 -5.47 -4.70
C VAL A 144 -4.41 -5.79 -6.17
N ASN A 145 -4.07 -6.99 -6.64
CA ASN A 145 -4.19 -7.41 -8.03
C ASN A 145 -3.56 -6.42 -9.04
N ALA A 146 -2.35 -5.93 -8.76
CA ALA A 146 -1.64 -5.00 -9.64
C ALA A 146 -0.84 -5.73 -10.75
N GLY A 147 -1.07 -5.30 -12.00
CA GLY A 147 -0.52 -5.85 -13.23
C GLY A 147 0.80 -5.22 -13.66
N ASP A 148 1.33 -5.60 -14.83
CA ASP A 148 2.64 -5.15 -15.32
C ASP A 148 2.74 -3.64 -15.57
N ASP A 149 1.60 -3.02 -15.87
CA ASP A 149 1.49 -1.57 -16.08
C ASP A 149 1.34 -0.79 -14.75
N ASP A 150 1.26 -1.48 -13.61
CA ASP A 150 1.10 -0.86 -12.29
C ASP A 150 2.41 -0.72 -11.52
N ALA A 151 2.51 0.39 -10.78
CA ALA A 151 3.65 0.69 -9.92
C ALA A 151 3.25 0.77 -8.44
N VAL A 152 4.02 0.09 -7.59
CA VAL A 152 3.92 0.24 -6.12
C VAL A 152 5.03 1.16 -5.65
N ILE A 153 4.67 2.33 -5.13
CA ILE A 153 5.61 3.37 -4.68
C ILE A 153 5.57 3.47 -3.16
N PHE A 154 6.73 3.33 -2.51
CA PHE A 154 6.84 3.59 -1.08
C PHE A 154 6.90 5.09 -0.81
N CYS A 155 5.84 5.60 -0.17
CA CYS A 155 5.63 7.03 0.05
C CYS A 155 6.05 7.52 1.45
N GLY A 156 6.50 6.63 2.32
CA GLY A 156 6.85 6.97 3.71
C GLY A 156 5.62 6.95 4.60
N SER A 157 5.41 8.02 5.38
CA SER A 157 4.44 8.03 6.47
C SER A 157 3.04 8.48 6.03
N GLY A 158 2.15 7.52 5.86
CA GLY A 158 0.70 7.73 5.69
C GLY A 158 0.26 8.24 4.31
N ALA A 159 -1.06 8.32 4.12
CA ALA A 159 -1.68 8.75 2.87
C ALA A 159 -1.30 10.19 2.47
N THR A 160 -1.10 11.09 3.44
CA THR A 160 -0.67 12.47 3.19
C THR A 160 0.61 12.54 2.37
N ALA A 161 1.65 11.77 2.76
CA ALA A 161 2.92 11.75 2.04
C ALA A 161 2.77 11.18 0.62
N ALA A 162 1.84 10.23 0.43
CA ALA A 162 1.52 9.69 -0.89
C ALA A 162 0.87 10.74 -1.80
N VAL A 163 -0.09 11.52 -1.30
CA VAL A 163 -0.76 12.58 -2.07
C VAL A 163 0.25 13.67 -2.50
N HIS A 164 1.11 14.13 -1.58
CA HIS A 164 2.14 15.11 -1.95
C HIS A 164 3.14 14.57 -2.98
N LYS A 165 3.56 13.30 -2.84
CA LYS A 165 4.47 12.67 -3.80
C LYS A 165 3.82 12.53 -5.19
N LEU A 166 2.55 12.15 -5.23
CA LEU A 166 1.77 12.05 -6.47
C LEU A 166 1.67 13.42 -7.18
N ILE A 167 1.27 14.46 -6.44
CA ILE A 167 1.20 15.84 -6.93
C ILE A 167 2.52 16.27 -7.57
N HIS A 168 3.63 16.02 -6.87
CA HIS A 168 4.96 16.39 -7.33
C HIS A 168 5.37 15.60 -8.58
N ALA A 169 5.11 14.28 -8.60
CA ALA A 169 5.47 13.42 -9.73
C ALA A 169 4.69 13.75 -11.01
N MET A 170 3.42 14.16 -10.88
CA MET A 170 2.58 14.51 -12.03
C MET A 170 2.83 15.92 -12.58
N ASN A 171 3.63 16.75 -11.88
CA ASN A 171 3.91 18.14 -12.24
C ASN A 171 2.65 18.95 -12.60
N ILE A 172 1.61 18.86 -11.76
CA ILE A 172 0.31 19.48 -12.00
C ILE A 172 0.39 20.99 -11.74
N GLU A 173 0.31 21.79 -12.81
CA GLU A 173 0.31 23.26 -12.71
C GLU A 173 -1.09 23.85 -12.44
N ARG A 174 -2.13 23.29 -13.09
CA ARG A 174 -3.52 23.73 -12.94
C ARG A 174 -4.46 22.53 -12.97
N ALA A 175 -5.25 22.36 -11.91
CA ALA A 175 -6.23 21.29 -11.83
C ALA A 175 -7.60 21.77 -11.34
N THR A 176 -8.64 21.10 -11.83
CA THR A 176 -9.95 21.05 -11.18
C THR A 176 -10.07 19.70 -10.51
N VAL A 177 -10.15 19.70 -9.18
CA VAL A 177 -10.16 18.51 -8.35
C VAL A 177 -11.57 18.28 -7.82
N LEU A 178 -12.20 17.20 -8.25
CA LEU A 178 -13.49 16.74 -7.73
C LEU A 178 -13.24 15.86 -6.51
N VAL A 179 -13.88 16.18 -5.40
CA VAL A 179 -13.72 15.49 -4.12
C VAL A 179 -15.07 15.00 -3.60
N GLY A 180 -15.08 13.88 -2.88
CA GLY A 180 -16.30 13.30 -2.33
C GLY A 180 -16.91 14.08 -1.16
N PRO A 181 -18.07 13.63 -0.67
CA PRO A 181 -18.75 14.28 0.44
C PRO A 181 -18.14 13.95 1.81
N TYR A 182 -17.28 12.93 1.94
CA TYR A 182 -16.74 12.45 3.22
C TYR A 182 -15.21 12.31 3.22
N GLU A 183 -14.53 13.20 2.51
CA GLU A 183 -13.07 13.17 2.43
C GLU A 183 -12.38 13.56 3.73
N HIS A 184 -11.29 12.85 4.05
CA HIS A 184 -10.38 13.25 5.10
C HIS A 184 -9.58 14.51 4.72
N HIS A 185 -9.17 15.31 5.70
CA HIS A 185 -8.42 16.54 5.46
C HIS A 185 -7.09 16.31 4.72
N SER A 186 -6.41 15.18 4.96
CA SER A 186 -5.19 14.81 4.22
C SER A 186 -5.40 14.64 2.73
N ASN A 187 -6.64 14.35 2.30
CA ASN A 187 -6.97 14.21 0.89
C ASN A 187 -7.40 15.54 0.26
N ILE A 188 -7.87 16.53 1.04
CA ILE A 188 -8.33 17.83 0.51
C ILE A 188 -7.22 18.90 0.54
N LEU A 189 -6.49 19.01 1.66
CA LEU A 189 -5.56 20.12 1.91
C LEU A 189 -4.46 20.24 0.84
N PRO A 190 -3.80 19.15 0.39
CA PRO A 190 -2.74 19.27 -0.61
C PRO A 190 -3.21 19.94 -1.91
N TRP A 191 -4.44 19.67 -2.35
CA TRP A 191 -4.99 20.30 -3.56
C TRP A 191 -5.28 21.79 -3.37
N LYS A 192 -5.71 22.19 -2.17
CA LYS A 192 -5.94 23.61 -1.86
C LYS A 192 -4.63 24.38 -1.79
N GLU A 193 -3.57 23.78 -1.25
CA GLU A 193 -2.23 24.38 -1.19
C GLU A 193 -1.64 24.60 -2.59
N LEU A 194 -2.01 23.77 -3.58
CA LEU A 194 -1.69 23.99 -5.00
C LEU A 194 -2.55 25.07 -5.69
N ASN A 195 -3.46 25.74 -4.99
CA ASN A 195 -4.46 26.63 -5.57
C ASN A 195 -5.32 25.95 -6.66
N ALA A 196 -5.52 24.63 -6.58
CA ALA A 196 -6.41 23.92 -7.49
C ALA A 196 -7.87 24.31 -7.22
N LYS A 197 -8.71 24.27 -8.27
CA LYS A 197 -10.15 24.47 -8.12
C LYS A 197 -10.76 23.19 -7.52
N VAL A 198 -11.05 23.20 -6.22
CA VAL A 198 -11.67 22.06 -5.55
C VAL A 198 -13.20 22.14 -5.64
N VAL A 199 -13.83 21.10 -6.21
CA VAL A 199 -15.28 20.97 -6.37
C VAL A 199 -15.77 19.79 -5.54
N ARG A 200 -16.59 20.05 -4.52
CA ARG A 200 -17.13 19.00 -3.66
C ARG A 200 -18.39 18.40 -4.28
N ILE A 201 -18.37 17.10 -4.52
CA ILE A 201 -19.54 16.34 -4.98
C ILE A 201 -20.49 16.11 -3.80
N ARG A 202 -21.79 16.28 -4.08
CA ARG A 202 -22.84 16.09 -3.09
C ARG A 202 -22.98 14.62 -2.70
N GLN A 203 -23.62 14.43 -1.56
CA GLN A 203 -24.09 13.14 -1.10
C GLN A 203 -25.53 12.92 -1.61
N ASN A 204 -25.86 11.71 -2.05
CA ASN A 204 -27.24 11.33 -2.36
C ASN A 204 -28.01 10.95 -1.08
N ARG A 205 -29.28 10.56 -1.21
CA ARG A 205 -30.15 10.25 -0.06
C ARG A 205 -29.70 9.00 0.73
N GLN A 206 -28.88 8.14 0.13
CA GLN A 206 -28.33 6.93 0.73
C GLN A 206 -26.97 7.16 1.39
N GLY A 207 -26.46 8.40 1.35
CA GLY A 207 -25.16 8.69 1.91
C GLY A 207 -23.98 8.46 0.95
N LEU A 208 -24.24 8.05 -0.29
CA LEU A 208 -23.22 7.77 -1.31
C LEU A 208 -22.90 9.03 -2.12
N ILE A 209 -21.87 8.97 -2.96
CA ILE A 209 -21.56 10.01 -3.94
C ILE A 209 -22.75 10.18 -4.91
N ASP A 210 -23.22 11.41 -5.07
CA ASP A 210 -24.24 11.77 -6.07
C ASP A 210 -23.61 11.73 -7.48
N MET A 211 -23.79 10.60 -8.17
CA MET A 211 -23.25 10.37 -9.51
C MET A 211 -23.84 11.31 -10.56
N ASP A 212 -25.07 11.78 -10.41
CA ASP A 212 -25.68 12.74 -11.32
C ASP A 212 -25.00 14.11 -11.18
N HIS A 213 -24.74 14.53 -9.94
CA HIS A 213 -23.97 15.74 -9.66
C HIS A 213 -22.51 15.61 -10.13
N LEU A 214 -21.86 14.46 -9.92
CA LEU A 214 -20.51 14.20 -10.45
C LEU A 214 -20.48 14.37 -11.97
N ASN A 215 -21.40 13.73 -12.68
CA ASN A 215 -21.49 13.83 -14.15
C ASN A 215 -21.79 15.27 -14.61
N ALA A 216 -22.61 16.02 -13.87
CA ALA A 216 -22.89 17.42 -14.18
C ALA A 216 -21.65 18.31 -14.01
N GLU A 217 -20.86 18.11 -12.95
CA GLU A 217 -19.61 18.86 -12.74
C GLU A 217 -18.52 18.47 -13.76
N LEU A 218 -18.41 17.18 -14.11
CA LEU A 218 -17.48 16.72 -15.14
C LEU A 218 -17.78 17.35 -16.50
N LYS A 219 -19.05 17.49 -16.89
CA LYS A 219 -19.46 18.17 -18.13
C LYS A 219 -19.02 19.64 -18.17
N LYS A 220 -18.98 20.33 -17.03
CA LYS A 220 -18.47 21.72 -16.95
C LYS A 220 -16.96 21.80 -17.13
N CYS A 221 -16.26 20.69 -16.91
CA CYS A 221 -14.80 20.59 -17.01
C CYS A 221 -14.33 20.07 -18.38
N ASP A 222 -15.25 19.73 -19.30
CA ASP A 222 -14.90 19.17 -20.60
C ASP A 222 -14.12 20.20 -21.46
N LYS A 223 -12.87 19.85 -21.74
CA LYS A 223 -11.88 20.65 -22.47
C LYS A 223 -12.35 21.02 -23.89
N ARG A 224 -13.32 20.30 -24.46
CA ARG A 224 -13.88 20.59 -25.79
C ARG A 224 -14.75 21.85 -25.83
N LEU A 225 -15.19 22.36 -24.68
CA LEU A 225 -16.15 23.46 -24.59
C LEU A 225 -15.53 24.84 -24.30
N PHE A 226 -14.29 24.91 -23.78
CA PHE A 226 -13.68 26.19 -23.36
C PHE A 226 -12.19 26.26 -23.72
N GLY A 227 -11.85 27.04 -24.75
CA GLY A 227 -10.49 27.22 -25.28
C GLY A 227 -9.54 28.06 -24.41
N ILE A 228 -9.55 27.91 -23.08
CA ILE A 228 -8.67 28.66 -22.17
C ILE A 228 -7.92 27.68 -21.25
N GLY A 229 -6.68 27.36 -21.61
CA GLY A 229 -5.68 26.67 -20.77
C GLY A 229 -6.03 25.23 -20.38
N GLU A 230 -5.14 24.28 -20.66
CA GLU A 230 -5.33 22.89 -20.25
C GLU A 230 -5.42 22.79 -18.72
N THR A 231 -6.64 22.57 -18.21
CA THR A 231 -6.86 22.28 -16.79
C THR A 231 -7.01 20.77 -16.64
N THR A 232 -6.16 20.15 -15.84
CA THR A 232 -6.24 18.72 -15.57
C THR A 232 -7.45 18.44 -14.67
N VAL A 233 -8.28 17.48 -15.07
CA VAL A 233 -9.41 17.01 -14.27
C VAL A 233 -8.93 15.88 -13.40
N ILE A 234 -9.12 16.00 -12.09
CA ILE A 234 -8.70 15.01 -11.10
C ILE A 234 -9.91 14.66 -10.23
N GLY A 235 -10.19 13.38 -10.06
CA GLY A 235 -11.01 12.89 -8.96
C GLY A 235 -10.13 12.44 -7.81
N SER A 236 -10.41 12.91 -6.60
CA SER A 236 -9.70 12.52 -5.39
C SER A 236 -10.73 12.17 -4.33
N PHE A 237 -10.94 10.88 -4.14
CA PHE A 237 -12.06 10.34 -3.36
C PHE A 237 -11.59 9.37 -2.29
N SER A 238 -12.32 9.25 -1.19
CA SER A 238 -12.08 8.21 -0.19
C SER A 238 -12.76 6.92 -0.64
N ALA A 239 -12.07 5.79 -0.54
CA ALA A 239 -12.66 4.47 -0.85
C ALA A 239 -13.74 4.09 0.18
N ALA A 240 -13.62 4.58 1.42
CA ALA A 240 -14.66 4.50 2.45
C ALA A 240 -14.66 5.74 3.35
N SER A 241 -15.81 6.05 3.93
CA SER A 241 -15.92 7.06 4.99
C SER A 241 -15.38 6.51 6.31
N ASN A 242 -14.39 7.18 6.90
CA ASN A 242 -13.86 6.83 8.23
C ASN A 242 -14.81 7.13 9.41
N VAL A 243 -15.93 7.81 9.15
CA VAL A 243 -16.96 8.12 10.15
C VAL A 243 -18.13 7.15 10.07
N THR A 244 -18.58 6.84 8.86
CA THR A 244 -19.83 6.08 8.64
C THR A 244 -19.61 4.66 8.15
N GLY A 245 -18.41 4.33 7.65
CA GLY A 245 -18.11 3.05 7.01
C GLY A 245 -18.71 2.88 5.62
N ILE A 246 -19.39 3.89 5.08
CA ILE A 246 -19.95 3.85 3.72
C ILE A 246 -18.82 3.64 2.70
N LEU A 247 -18.98 2.63 1.85
CA LEU A 247 -18.06 2.33 0.76
C LEU A 247 -18.41 3.12 -0.51
N THR A 248 -17.38 3.64 -1.16
CA THR A 248 -17.48 4.26 -2.47
C THR A 248 -17.45 3.19 -3.56
N ASP A 249 -18.34 3.27 -4.55
CA ASP A 249 -18.22 2.49 -5.78
C ASP A 249 -17.07 3.07 -6.63
N THR A 250 -15.85 2.59 -6.35
CA THR A 250 -14.61 3.09 -6.97
C THR A 250 -14.58 2.83 -8.47
N ASN A 251 -15.19 1.74 -8.94
CA ASN A 251 -15.30 1.41 -10.36
C ASN A 251 -16.22 2.38 -11.11
N ALA A 252 -17.41 2.65 -10.57
CA ALA A 252 -18.34 3.59 -11.17
C ALA A 252 -17.78 5.02 -11.23
N VAL A 253 -17.12 5.47 -10.16
CA VAL A 253 -16.47 6.78 -10.10
C VAL A 253 -15.31 6.86 -11.09
N SER A 254 -14.45 5.83 -11.14
CA SER A 254 -13.35 5.76 -12.12
C SER A 254 -13.85 5.85 -13.56
N ALA A 255 -14.86 5.04 -13.91
CA ALA A 255 -15.43 5.02 -15.25
C ALA A 255 -16.01 6.39 -15.64
N ALA A 256 -16.67 7.09 -14.71
CA ALA A 256 -17.19 8.43 -14.96
C ALA A 256 -16.07 9.44 -15.27
N ILE A 257 -14.99 9.42 -14.49
CA ILE A 257 -13.87 10.37 -14.65
C ILE A 257 -13.06 10.06 -15.91
N HIS A 258 -12.76 8.79 -16.18
CA HIS A 258 -11.98 8.36 -17.35
C HIS A 258 -12.69 8.71 -18.67
N ARG A 259 -14.02 8.65 -18.73
CA ARG A 259 -14.80 9.12 -19.91
C ARG A 259 -14.57 10.59 -20.25
N HIS A 260 -14.11 11.38 -19.29
CA HIS A 260 -13.77 12.79 -19.45
C HIS A 260 -12.25 13.04 -19.51
N ASN A 261 -11.44 12.01 -19.78
CA ASN A 261 -9.97 12.07 -19.81
C ASN A 261 -9.36 12.65 -18.51
N GLY A 262 -10.01 12.44 -17.38
CA GLY A 262 -9.49 12.82 -16.06
C GLY A 262 -8.70 11.68 -15.41
N PHE A 263 -7.93 12.03 -14.38
CA PHE A 263 -7.27 11.06 -13.49
C PHE A 263 -8.12 10.84 -12.24
N VAL A 264 -8.08 9.66 -11.65
CA VAL A 264 -8.80 9.34 -10.41
C VAL A 264 -7.85 8.73 -9.38
N PHE A 265 -7.98 9.16 -8.13
CA PHE A 265 -7.19 8.67 -7.00
C PHE A 265 -8.12 8.32 -5.85
N PHE A 266 -7.89 7.17 -5.23
CA PHE A 266 -8.66 6.72 -4.08
C PHE A 266 -7.81 6.63 -2.82
N ASP A 267 -8.28 7.27 -1.75
CA ASP A 267 -7.72 7.10 -0.41
C ASP A 267 -8.30 5.84 0.24
N TYR A 268 -7.47 4.80 0.31
CA TYR A 268 -7.78 3.53 0.96
C TYR A 268 -7.31 3.46 2.42
N ALA A 269 -6.85 4.55 3.04
CA ALA A 269 -6.31 4.49 4.41
C ALA A 269 -7.30 3.90 5.43
N CYS A 270 -8.59 4.20 5.30
CA CYS A 270 -9.64 3.61 6.13
C CYS A 270 -10.14 2.26 5.61
N ALA A 271 -10.18 2.05 4.30
CA ALA A 271 -10.84 0.90 3.69
C ALA A 271 -9.91 -0.31 3.54
N GLY A 272 -8.66 -0.08 3.19
CA GLY A 272 -7.70 -1.11 2.76
C GLY A 272 -7.50 -2.29 3.72
N PRO A 273 -7.52 -2.09 5.06
CA PRO A 273 -7.45 -3.22 5.99
C PRO A 273 -8.70 -4.12 6.02
N TYR A 274 -9.82 -3.71 5.42
CA TYR A 274 -11.14 -4.33 5.58
C TYR A 274 -11.82 -4.73 4.27
N VAL A 275 -11.31 -4.30 3.11
CA VAL A 275 -11.90 -4.59 1.80
C VAL A 275 -10.85 -5.12 0.85
N ASN A 276 -11.29 -5.97 -0.09
CA ASN A 276 -10.44 -6.36 -1.21
C ASN A 276 -10.20 -5.15 -2.09
N ILE A 277 -8.93 -4.91 -2.43
CA ILE A 277 -8.52 -3.90 -3.38
C ILE A 277 -8.18 -4.62 -4.68
N ASP A 278 -8.80 -4.19 -5.77
CA ASP A 278 -8.54 -4.73 -7.09
C ASP A 278 -8.17 -3.59 -8.04
N MET A 279 -6.90 -3.52 -8.42
CA MET A 279 -6.39 -2.51 -9.34
C MET A 279 -6.73 -2.83 -10.80
N ASN A 280 -7.00 -4.10 -11.12
CA ASN A 280 -7.30 -4.58 -12.48
C ASN A 280 -8.56 -5.45 -12.49
N PRO A 281 -9.73 -4.89 -12.12
CA PRO A 281 -10.97 -5.64 -12.14
C PRO A 281 -11.29 -6.10 -13.56
N ALA A 282 -11.58 -7.39 -13.72
CA ALA A 282 -11.94 -7.98 -15.01
C ALA A 282 -13.08 -7.16 -15.65
N GLY A 283 -12.77 -6.50 -16.77
CA GLY A 283 -13.61 -5.45 -17.32
C GLY A 283 -15.02 -5.92 -17.65
N LYS A 284 -16.01 -5.23 -17.06
CA LYS A 284 -17.17 -4.78 -17.84
C LYS A 284 -16.85 -3.39 -18.38
N THR A 285 -15.92 -3.29 -19.32
CA THR A 285 -15.77 -2.10 -20.18
C THR A 285 -16.86 -2.10 -21.24
#